data_AF-A0A2D6SV59-F1
#
_entry.id   AF-A0A2D6SV59-F1
#
_cell.length_a   1.000
_cell.length_b   1.000
_cell.length_c   1.000
_cell.angle_alpha   90.00
_cell.angle_beta   90.00
_cell.angle_gamma   90.00
#
_symmetry.space_group_name_H-M   'P 1'
#
loop_
_entity.id
_entity.type
_entity.pdbx_description
1 polymer ?
#
loop_
_entity_poly.entity_id
_entity_poly.type
_entity_poly.pdbx_seq_one_letter_code
_entity_poly.pdbx_strand_id
1 'polypeptide(L)'
;EAAGAQYRFNGPKPTWRAAGFDAWASAHSFNGNKIITTGGGGMLASHDRDLIDHARKLASQARDPVSHYEHSEIGFNYRMSNILAAIGRGQLRILDERANKTRKIFEGYKARLGDLPGVTFMPEAPYGRSTRWLTVILISPDEFDARPEDILLALEAENIEARPMWKPMHLQPVFRKQLVRGGAVSEDLFARGLCLPSGTAMDDADLDRVCDIIRRCREPVHEPSAS
;
A
#
# COMPACT_ATOMS: atom_id res chain seq x y z
N GLU A 1 -3.03 1.66 1.29
CA GLU A 1 -4.15 2.18 0.47
C GLU A 1 -5.44 1.88 1.16
N ALA A 2 -6.35 2.85 1.17
CA ALA A 2 -7.59 2.76 1.91
C ALA A 2 -8.79 2.35 1.04
N ALA A 3 -8.72 2.50 -0.28
CA ALA A 3 -9.81 2.09 -1.17
C ALA A 3 -10.11 0.58 -1.00
N GLY A 4 -11.32 0.26 -0.56
CA GLY A 4 -11.79 -1.12 -0.26
C GLY A 4 -11.47 -1.61 1.16
N ALA A 5 -10.75 -0.83 1.97
CA ALA A 5 -10.52 -1.14 3.37
C ALA A 5 -11.69 -0.67 4.22
N GLN A 6 -11.99 -1.39 5.29
CA GLN A 6 -13.15 -1.10 6.14
C GLN A 6 -12.76 -1.12 7.61
N TYR A 7 -13.55 -0.46 8.46
CA TYR A 7 -13.51 -0.61 9.90
C TYR A 7 -14.92 -0.75 10.47
N ARG A 8 -15.02 -1.42 11.62
CA ARG A 8 -16.25 -1.60 12.37
C ARG A 8 -16.45 -0.40 13.29
N PHE A 9 -17.49 0.37 13.01
CA PHE A 9 -17.94 1.45 13.88
C PHE A 9 -18.85 0.87 14.97
N ASN A 10 -18.45 0.97 16.24
CA ASN A 10 -19.19 0.43 17.39
C ASN A 10 -20.16 1.48 17.97
N GLY A 11 -21.04 2.03 17.13
CA GLY A 11 -22.14 2.89 17.58
C GLY A 11 -23.34 2.09 18.10
N PRO A 12 -24.50 2.76 18.34
CA PRO A 12 -25.74 2.09 18.77
C PRO A 12 -26.19 0.95 17.85
N LYS A 13 -25.83 1.03 16.56
CA LYS A 13 -25.92 -0.07 15.60
C LYS A 13 -24.53 -0.29 15.00
N PRO A 14 -23.86 -1.41 15.28
CA PRO A 14 -22.56 -1.71 14.68
C PRO A 14 -22.65 -1.80 13.16
N THR A 15 -21.80 -1.07 12.45
CA THR A 15 -21.75 -1.06 10.97
C THR A 15 -20.31 -1.08 10.47
N TRP A 16 -20.08 -1.76 9.33
CA TRP A 16 -18.83 -1.61 8.59
C TRP A 16 -18.87 -0.33 7.75
N ARG A 17 -17.81 0.48 7.87
CA ARG A 17 -17.64 1.73 7.12
C ARG A 17 -16.34 1.68 6.33
N ALA A 18 -16.29 2.36 5.19
CA ALA A 18 -15.07 2.49 4.41
C ALA A 18 -14.01 3.28 5.20
N ALA A 19 -12.75 2.88 5.13
CA ALA A 19 -11.65 3.61 5.75
C ALA A 19 -11.60 5.06 5.24
N GLY A 20 -11.62 6.01 6.17
CA GLY A 20 -11.70 7.44 5.89
C GLY A 20 -13.09 8.06 5.99
N PHE A 21 -14.16 7.25 6.17
CA PHE A 21 -15.53 7.76 6.26
C PHE A 21 -15.74 8.78 7.39
N ASP A 22 -15.31 8.45 8.62
CA ASP A 22 -15.44 9.36 9.77
C ASP A 22 -14.29 10.38 9.90
N ALA A 23 -13.37 10.46 8.92
CA ALA A 23 -12.31 11.47 8.94
C ALA A 23 -12.85 12.84 8.50
N TRP A 24 -12.20 13.93 8.92
CA TRP A 24 -12.53 15.26 8.39
C TRP A 24 -12.36 15.31 6.86
N ALA A 25 -11.31 14.67 6.34
CA ALA A 25 -11.14 14.39 4.92
C ALA A 25 -10.32 13.11 4.71
N SER A 26 -10.54 12.44 3.58
CA SER A 26 -9.74 11.29 3.14
C SER A 26 -9.19 11.53 1.74
N ALA A 27 -7.92 11.14 1.55
CA ALA A 27 -7.25 11.15 0.26
C ALA A 27 -7.03 9.70 -0.21
N HIS A 28 -7.46 9.42 -1.43
CA HIS A 28 -7.26 8.14 -2.09
C HIS A 28 -6.39 8.34 -3.33
N SER A 29 -5.59 7.34 -3.66
CA SER A 29 -4.73 7.40 -4.83
C SER A 29 -5.10 6.27 -5.80
N PHE A 30 -5.00 6.57 -7.09
CA PHE A 30 -5.28 5.66 -8.20
C PHE A 30 -4.07 5.57 -9.15
N ASN A 31 -2.86 5.64 -8.59
CA ASN A 31 -1.61 5.33 -9.31
C ASN A 31 -1.63 3.90 -9.90
N GLY A 32 -0.78 3.61 -10.88
CA GLY A 32 -0.67 2.34 -11.60
C GLY A 32 -0.56 1.11 -10.71
N ASN A 33 0.12 1.23 -9.56
CA ASN A 33 0.35 0.11 -8.66
C ASN A 33 -0.77 -0.15 -7.64
N LYS A 34 -1.85 0.65 -7.64
CA LYS A 34 -2.90 0.59 -6.61
C LYS A 34 -3.96 -0.45 -6.91
N ILE A 35 -4.74 -0.85 -5.90
CA ILE A 35 -5.81 -1.87 -6.02
C ILE A 35 -6.75 -1.59 -7.20
N ILE A 36 -7.09 -0.32 -7.36
CA ILE A 36 -7.71 0.23 -8.56
C ILE A 36 -6.85 1.37 -9.06
N THR A 37 -6.79 1.55 -10.37
CA THR A 37 -5.91 2.54 -10.99
C THR A 37 -6.62 3.35 -12.07
N THR A 38 -6.14 4.56 -12.29
CA THR A 38 -6.44 5.37 -13.47
C THR A 38 -5.17 5.64 -14.28
N GLY A 39 -4.11 4.84 -14.10
CA GLY A 39 -2.74 5.15 -14.53
C GLY A 39 -2.10 6.16 -13.57
N GLY A 40 -2.67 7.35 -13.47
CA GLY A 40 -2.35 8.36 -12.45
C GLY A 40 -3.62 9.09 -12.03
N GLY A 41 -3.79 9.31 -10.72
CA GLY A 41 -4.99 9.98 -10.21
C GLY A 41 -5.12 9.92 -8.69
N GLY A 42 -6.10 10.66 -8.18
CA GLY A 42 -6.48 10.65 -6.78
C GLY A 42 -7.90 11.18 -6.57
N MET A 43 -8.38 11.05 -5.34
CA MET A 43 -9.67 11.53 -4.90
C MET A 43 -9.53 12.15 -3.51
N LEU A 44 -10.15 13.32 -3.33
CA LEU A 44 -10.43 13.90 -2.03
C LEU A 44 -11.89 13.64 -1.69
N ALA A 45 -12.17 13.07 -0.53
CA ALA A 45 -13.53 12.87 -0.02
C ALA A 45 -13.68 13.48 1.38
N SER A 46 -14.84 14.07 1.65
CA SER A 46 -15.20 14.66 2.94
C SER A 46 -16.72 14.80 3.01
N HIS A 47 -17.25 14.85 4.23
CA HIS A 47 -18.63 15.27 4.50
C HIS A 47 -18.80 16.80 4.52
N ASP A 48 -17.70 17.55 4.60
CA ASP A 48 -17.68 19.00 4.57
C ASP A 48 -17.76 19.50 3.11
N ARG A 49 -18.93 20.04 2.76
CA ARG A 49 -19.19 20.56 1.41
C ARG A 49 -18.29 21.75 1.09
N ASP A 50 -18.09 22.66 2.03
CA ASP A 50 -17.36 23.90 1.80
C ASP A 50 -15.88 23.58 1.52
N LEU A 51 -15.30 22.62 2.26
CA LEU A 51 -13.98 22.07 1.98
C LEU A 51 -13.88 21.51 0.55
N ILE A 52 -14.85 20.72 0.12
CA ILE A 52 -14.84 20.08 -1.21
C ILE A 52 -15.03 21.11 -2.33
N ASP A 53 -15.92 22.08 -2.14
CA ASP A 53 -16.19 23.12 -3.13
C ASP A 53 -14.99 24.07 -3.27
N HIS A 54 -14.32 24.42 -2.16
CA HIS A 54 -13.08 25.19 -2.19
C HIS A 54 -11.92 24.41 -2.81
N ALA A 55 -11.73 23.13 -2.45
CA ALA A 55 -10.71 22.27 -3.07
C ALA A 55 -10.94 22.12 -4.58
N ARG A 56 -12.20 22.04 -5.04
CA ARG A 56 -12.54 22.00 -6.47
C ARG A 56 -12.19 23.31 -7.18
N LYS A 57 -12.48 24.46 -6.55
CA LYS A 57 -12.04 25.79 -7.05
C LYS A 57 -10.52 25.81 -7.21
N LEU A 58 -9.77 25.43 -6.18
CA LEU A 58 -8.31 25.39 -6.23
C LEU A 58 -7.79 24.46 -7.34
N ALA A 59 -8.35 23.26 -7.48
CA ALA A 59 -7.93 22.28 -8.48
C ALA A 59 -8.17 22.72 -9.95
N SER A 60 -9.01 23.74 -10.17
CA SER A 60 -9.38 24.28 -11.47
C SER A 60 -8.88 25.71 -11.68
N GLN A 61 -7.68 26.03 -11.19
CA GLN A 61 -7.03 27.34 -11.29
C GLN A 61 -7.71 28.48 -10.52
N ALA A 62 -8.53 28.15 -9.52
CA ALA A 62 -9.18 29.12 -8.63
C ALA A 62 -9.99 30.24 -9.33
N ARG A 63 -10.57 29.93 -10.50
CA ARG A 63 -11.37 30.90 -11.26
C ARG A 63 -12.64 31.30 -10.49
N ASP A 64 -12.90 32.61 -10.43
CA ASP A 64 -14.11 33.17 -9.81
C ASP A 64 -15.34 33.03 -10.73
N PRO A 65 -16.57 32.97 -10.16
CA PRO A 65 -17.80 32.68 -10.89
C PRO A 65 -18.34 33.91 -11.65
N VAL A 66 -17.48 34.54 -12.46
CA VAL A 66 -17.80 35.66 -13.35
C VAL A 66 -17.57 35.29 -14.82
N SER A 67 -18.09 36.11 -15.73
CA SER A 67 -18.05 35.83 -17.18
C SER A 67 -16.63 35.80 -17.76
N HIS A 68 -15.73 36.62 -17.24
CA HIS A 68 -14.33 36.72 -17.67
C HIS A 68 -13.40 35.83 -16.84
N TYR A 69 -12.10 35.81 -17.17
CA TYR A 69 -11.08 35.15 -16.37
C TYR A 69 -10.69 36.07 -15.21
N GLU A 70 -11.19 35.77 -14.03
CA GLU A 70 -10.92 36.50 -12.79
C GLU A 70 -10.51 35.52 -11.69
N HIS A 71 -9.56 35.95 -10.86
CA HIS A 71 -8.92 35.12 -9.85
C HIS A 71 -8.62 35.94 -8.59
N SER A 72 -9.33 35.65 -7.50
CA SER A 72 -9.09 36.20 -6.16
C SER A 72 -8.09 35.40 -5.32
N GLU A 73 -7.73 34.19 -5.77
CA GLU A 73 -6.86 33.25 -5.05
C GLU A 73 -5.97 32.48 -6.05
N ILE A 74 -4.81 31.99 -5.60
CA ILE A 74 -3.93 31.14 -6.41
C ILE A 74 -4.45 29.70 -6.39
N GLY A 75 -4.67 29.13 -7.59
CA GLY A 75 -5.06 27.73 -7.77
C GLY A 75 -3.97 26.86 -8.40
N PHE A 76 -4.39 25.67 -8.83
CA PHE A 76 -3.57 24.62 -9.41
C PHE A 76 -4.28 23.96 -10.61
N ASN A 77 -3.53 23.17 -11.39
CA ASN A 77 -4.08 22.28 -12.41
C ASN A 77 -4.12 20.84 -11.91
N TYR A 78 -5.08 20.50 -11.05
CA TYR A 78 -5.21 19.14 -10.49
C TYR A 78 -6.44 18.38 -10.99
N ARG A 79 -7.18 18.94 -11.96
CA ARG A 79 -8.32 18.25 -12.56
C ARG A 79 -7.89 16.93 -13.22
N MET A 80 -8.56 15.86 -12.82
CA MET A 80 -8.48 14.58 -13.53
C MET A 80 -9.14 14.72 -14.90
N SER A 81 -8.51 14.18 -15.95
CA SER A 81 -9.10 14.18 -17.29
C SER A 81 -10.27 13.19 -17.39
N ASN A 82 -11.20 13.45 -18.32
CA ASN A 82 -12.36 12.57 -18.51
C ASN A 82 -11.98 11.13 -18.88
N ILE A 83 -10.85 10.92 -19.56
CA ILE A 83 -10.35 9.58 -19.91
C ILE A 83 -9.97 8.82 -18.63
N LEU A 84 -9.18 9.44 -17.76
CA LEU A 84 -8.75 8.82 -16.49
C LEU A 84 -9.95 8.58 -15.56
N ALA A 85 -10.91 9.51 -15.54
CA ALA A 85 -12.15 9.35 -14.80
C ALA A 85 -12.99 8.17 -15.32
N ALA A 86 -13.06 7.95 -16.64
CA ALA A 86 -13.76 6.81 -17.22
C ALA A 86 -13.13 5.46 -16.84
N ILE A 87 -11.79 5.39 -16.85
CA ILE A 87 -11.05 4.21 -16.36
C ILE A 87 -11.38 3.95 -14.88
N GLY A 88 -11.29 4.99 -14.04
CA GLY A 88 -11.57 4.88 -12.60
C GLY A 88 -13.00 4.43 -12.30
N ARG A 89 -13.98 4.94 -13.06
CA ARG A 89 -15.38 4.50 -12.98
C ARG A 89 -15.56 3.02 -13.31
N GLY A 90 -14.83 2.49 -14.29
CA GLY A 90 -14.82 1.06 -14.61
C GLY A 90 -14.21 0.25 -13.46
N GLN A 91 -13.06 0.70 -12.94
CA GLN A 91 -12.32 0.01 -11.88
C GLN A 91 -13.07 -0.01 -10.54
N LEU A 92 -13.80 1.06 -10.19
CA LEU A 92 -14.61 1.12 -8.97
C LEU A 92 -15.65 0.00 -8.89
N ARG A 93 -16.17 -0.48 -10.03
CA ARG A 93 -17.16 -1.57 -10.06
C ARG A 93 -16.60 -2.92 -9.62
N ILE A 94 -15.28 -3.12 -9.71
CA ILE A 94 -14.59 -4.36 -9.36
C ILE A 94 -13.69 -4.18 -8.14
N LEU A 95 -13.84 -3.09 -7.37
CA LEU A 95 -13.01 -2.79 -6.21
C LEU A 95 -13.06 -3.91 -5.16
N ASP A 96 -14.25 -4.41 -4.84
CA ASP A 96 -14.42 -5.48 -3.85
C ASP A 96 -13.80 -6.80 -4.32
N GLU A 97 -13.91 -7.10 -5.63
CA GLU A 97 -13.26 -8.27 -6.23
C GLU A 97 -11.73 -8.18 -6.11
N ARG A 98 -11.13 -7.02 -6.46
CA ARG A 98 -9.68 -6.77 -6.35
C ARG A 98 -9.20 -6.83 -4.90
N ALA A 99 -9.96 -6.25 -3.97
CA ALA A 99 -9.67 -6.30 -2.54
C ALA A 99 -9.76 -7.74 -2.00
N ASN A 100 -10.70 -8.55 -2.47
CA ASN A 100 -10.79 -9.96 -2.08
C ASN A 100 -9.67 -10.81 -2.70
N LYS A 101 -9.25 -10.54 -3.94
CA LYS A 101 -8.11 -11.23 -4.57
C LYS A 101 -6.80 -10.96 -3.84
N THR A 102 -6.54 -9.72 -3.44
CA THR A 102 -5.34 -9.35 -2.64
C THR A 102 -5.36 -9.99 -1.25
N ARG A 103 -6.52 -10.08 -0.59
CA ARG A 103 -6.67 -10.87 0.65
C ARG A 103 -6.36 -12.36 0.44
N LYS A 104 -6.83 -12.96 -0.66
CA LYS A 104 -6.52 -14.37 -0.99
C LYS A 104 -5.02 -14.58 -1.23
N ILE A 105 -4.36 -13.65 -1.91
CA ILE A 105 -2.90 -13.67 -2.11
C ILE A 105 -2.17 -13.63 -0.77
N PHE A 106 -2.57 -12.73 0.13
CA PHE A 106 -2.01 -12.65 1.48
C PHE A 106 -2.17 -13.96 2.26
N GLU A 107 -3.37 -14.55 2.28
CA GLU A 107 -3.60 -15.84 2.93
C GLU A 107 -2.84 -16.98 2.26
N GLY A 108 -2.67 -16.93 0.93
CA GLY A 108 -1.87 -17.89 0.17
C GLY A 108 -0.39 -17.86 0.57
N TYR A 109 0.20 -16.68 0.75
CA TYR A 109 1.54 -16.54 1.31
C TYR A 109 1.60 -17.02 2.76
N LYS A 110 0.63 -16.64 3.58
CA LYS A 110 0.59 -17.01 5.00
C LYS A 110 0.51 -18.52 5.20
N ALA A 111 -0.25 -19.22 4.35
CA ALA A 111 -0.32 -20.68 4.38
C ALA A 111 1.01 -21.36 4.00
N ARG A 112 1.83 -20.70 3.16
CA ARG A 112 3.09 -21.24 2.63
C ARG A 112 4.33 -20.84 3.40
N LEU A 113 4.30 -19.75 4.17
CA LEU A 113 5.47 -19.21 4.86
C LEU A 113 5.22 -18.95 6.36
N GLY A 114 3.97 -19.04 6.82
CA GLY A 114 3.61 -18.67 8.20
C GLY A 114 4.11 -19.64 9.28
N ASP A 115 4.58 -20.82 8.88
CA ASP A 115 5.24 -21.83 9.71
C ASP A 115 6.76 -21.61 9.84
N LEU A 116 7.35 -20.72 9.04
CA LEU A 116 8.78 -20.49 9.04
C LEU A 116 9.22 -19.67 10.27
N PRO A 117 10.22 -20.15 11.05
CA PRO A 117 10.82 -19.37 12.12
C PRO A 117 11.33 -18.02 11.61
N GLY A 118 11.11 -16.95 12.38
CA GLY A 118 11.52 -15.61 12.00
C GLY A 118 10.67 -14.91 10.94
N VAL A 119 9.62 -15.54 10.39
CA VAL A 119 8.67 -14.89 9.45
C VAL A 119 7.43 -14.43 10.21
N THR A 120 7.14 -13.13 10.17
CA THR A 120 5.91 -12.57 10.76
C THR A 120 5.08 -11.84 9.72
N PHE A 121 3.80 -12.18 9.61
CA PHE A 121 2.85 -11.50 8.73
C PHE A 121 2.21 -10.28 9.40
N MET A 122 1.89 -9.24 8.61
CA MET A 122 1.17 -8.07 9.11
C MET A 122 -0.16 -8.48 9.80
N PRO A 123 -0.40 -8.10 11.07
CA PRO A 123 -1.64 -8.45 11.76
C PRO A 123 -2.86 -7.73 11.17
N GLU A 124 -4.06 -8.22 11.48
CA GLU A 124 -5.29 -7.47 11.24
C GLU A 124 -5.85 -6.96 12.56
N ALA A 125 -6.22 -5.68 12.61
CA ALA A 125 -6.93 -5.15 13.76
C ALA A 125 -8.31 -5.84 13.89
N PRO A 126 -8.77 -6.24 15.09
CA PRO A 126 -10.08 -6.89 15.27
C PRO A 126 -11.29 -6.06 14.81
N TYR A 127 -11.11 -4.74 14.72
CA TYR A 127 -12.11 -3.80 14.23
C TYR A 127 -11.88 -3.38 12.78
N GLY A 128 -10.85 -3.89 12.11
CA GLY A 128 -10.44 -3.50 10.78
C GLY A 128 -10.61 -4.64 9.78
N ARG A 129 -10.70 -4.28 8.50
CA ARG A 129 -10.59 -5.20 7.38
C ARG A 129 -9.67 -4.57 6.36
N SER A 130 -8.41 -5.01 6.36
CA SER A 130 -7.39 -4.53 5.43
C SER A 130 -7.75 -4.97 4.02
N THR A 131 -7.32 -4.18 3.04
CA THR A 131 -7.34 -4.64 1.66
C THR A 131 -6.21 -5.60 1.34
N ARG A 132 -5.14 -5.59 2.16
CA ARG A 132 -3.92 -6.35 1.88
C ARG A 132 -3.34 -6.03 0.50
N TRP A 133 -3.45 -4.77 0.04
CA TRP A 133 -2.87 -4.39 -1.26
C TRP A 133 -1.44 -4.94 -1.36
N LEU A 134 -0.59 -4.63 -0.41
CA LEU A 134 0.72 -5.25 -0.30
C LEU A 134 0.69 -6.30 0.81
N THR A 135 1.11 -7.50 0.48
CA THR A 135 1.56 -8.49 1.47
C THR A 135 2.93 -8.06 1.94
N VAL A 136 3.04 -7.83 3.25
CA VAL A 136 4.29 -7.43 3.90
C VAL A 136 4.57 -8.44 4.99
N ILE A 137 5.79 -8.96 4.97
CA ILE A 137 6.33 -9.84 6.01
C ILE A 137 7.48 -9.12 6.73
N LEU A 138 7.70 -9.47 7.99
CA LEU A 138 8.91 -9.15 8.73
C LEU A 138 9.77 -10.39 8.80
N ILE A 139 11.08 -10.21 8.63
CA ILE A 139 12.10 -11.25 8.78
C ILE A 139 12.92 -10.92 10.03
N SER A 140 13.00 -11.86 10.96
CA SER A 140 13.95 -11.85 12.07
C SER A 140 15.20 -12.64 11.66
N PRO A 141 16.33 -11.98 11.35
CA PRO A 141 17.51 -12.67 10.83
C PRO A 141 18.06 -13.73 11.79
N ASP A 142 17.94 -13.49 13.10
CA ASP A 142 18.41 -14.42 14.15
C ASP A 142 17.62 -15.75 14.20
N GLU A 143 16.44 -15.80 13.59
CA GLU A 143 15.57 -17.00 13.55
C GLU A 143 15.42 -17.57 12.13
N PHE A 144 15.53 -16.73 11.11
CA PHE A 144 15.36 -17.11 9.70
C PHE A 144 16.68 -17.46 9.01
N ASP A 145 17.83 -17.10 9.60
CA ASP A 145 19.18 -17.30 9.05
C ASP A 145 19.47 -16.51 7.75
N ALA A 146 18.64 -15.53 7.41
CA ALA A 146 18.89 -14.58 6.32
C ALA A 146 18.25 -13.22 6.60
N ARG A 147 18.76 -12.17 5.95
CA ARG A 147 18.23 -10.82 6.05
C ARG A 147 17.19 -10.54 4.96
N PRO A 148 16.31 -9.53 5.14
CA PRO A 148 15.41 -9.08 4.08
C PRO A 148 16.13 -8.78 2.76
N GLU A 149 17.35 -8.24 2.80
CA GLU A 149 18.12 -7.93 1.59
C GLU A 149 18.59 -9.18 0.84
N ASP A 150 18.94 -10.25 1.54
CA ASP A 150 19.37 -11.52 0.92
C ASP A 150 18.20 -12.13 0.15
N ILE A 151 17.01 -12.12 0.75
CA ILE A 151 15.77 -12.57 0.10
C ILE A 151 15.43 -11.69 -1.10
N LEU A 152 15.57 -10.36 -0.97
CA LEU A 152 15.30 -9.42 -2.05
C LEU A 152 16.19 -9.72 -3.27
N LEU A 153 17.51 -9.91 -3.05
CA LEU A 153 18.46 -10.24 -4.11
C LEU A 153 18.17 -11.61 -4.74
N ALA A 154 17.79 -12.60 -3.94
CA ALA A 154 17.41 -13.93 -4.45
C ALA A 154 16.16 -13.88 -5.34
N LEU A 155 15.15 -13.08 -4.97
CA LEU A 155 13.97 -12.86 -5.79
C LEU A 155 14.32 -12.07 -7.07
N GLU A 156 15.16 -11.05 -6.97
CA GLU A 156 15.60 -10.25 -8.11
C GLU A 156 16.37 -11.09 -9.13
N ALA A 157 17.25 -12.01 -8.69
CA ALA A 157 17.97 -12.94 -9.55
C ALA A 157 17.04 -13.84 -10.39
N GLU A 158 15.81 -14.06 -9.90
CA GLU A 158 14.76 -14.83 -10.56
C GLU A 158 13.76 -13.95 -11.33
N ASN A 159 14.07 -12.66 -11.51
CA ASN A 159 13.22 -11.65 -12.15
C ASN A 159 11.86 -11.48 -11.45
N ILE A 160 11.87 -11.54 -10.11
CA ILE A 160 10.70 -11.32 -9.25
C ILE A 160 10.90 -10.03 -8.47
N GLU A 161 10.06 -9.03 -8.73
CA GLU A 161 10.13 -7.75 -8.04
C GLU A 161 9.56 -7.86 -6.61
N ALA A 162 10.42 -7.76 -5.61
CA ALA A 162 10.06 -7.43 -4.24
C ALA A 162 10.64 -6.05 -3.87
N ARG A 163 10.23 -5.50 -2.72
CA ARG A 163 10.74 -4.19 -2.27
C ARG A 163 10.89 -4.15 -0.74
N PRO A 164 11.86 -3.41 -0.19
CA PRO A 164 11.88 -3.15 1.25
C PRO A 164 10.60 -2.38 1.66
N MET A 165 10.29 -2.41 2.95
CA MET A 165 9.29 -1.51 3.52
C MET A 165 9.65 -0.03 3.30
N TRP A 166 8.69 0.86 3.55
CA TRP A 166 8.91 2.30 3.37
C TRP A 166 9.96 2.82 4.34
N LYS A 167 11.02 3.42 3.79
CA LYS A 167 12.02 4.13 4.60
C LYS A 167 11.35 5.29 5.36
N PRO A 168 11.41 5.32 6.71
CA PRO A 168 10.80 6.35 7.52
C PRO A 168 11.22 7.76 7.11
N MET A 169 10.29 8.71 7.19
CA MET A 169 10.52 10.08 6.71
C MET A 169 11.71 10.74 7.42
N HIS A 170 11.86 10.54 8.74
CA HIS A 170 12.98 11.12 9.48
C HIS A 170 14.36 10.54 9.12
N LEU A 171 14.41 9.39 8.45
CA LEU A 171 15.66 8.83 7.91
C LEU A 171 15.98 9.33 6.49
N GLN A 172 15.07 10.07 5.84
CA GLN A 172 15.30 10.62 4.52
C GLN A 172 16.25 11.83 4.61
N PRO A 173 17.26 11.94 3.73
CA PRO A 173 18.20 13.07 3.75
C PRO A 173 17.52 14.44 3.69
N VAL A 174 16.43 14.56 2.92
CA VAL A 174 15.67 15.81 2.76
C VAL A 174 15.02 16.29 4.07
N PHE A 175 14.78 15.39 5.03
CA PHE A 175 14.13 15.71 6.31
C PHE A 175 15.11 15.75 7.50
N ARG A 176 16.43 15.68 7.27
CA ARG A 176 17.45 15.62 8.34
C ARG A 176 17.37 16.77 9.36
N LYS A 177 16.92 17.95 8.94
CA LYS A 177 16.82 19.15 9.80
C LYS A 177 15.44 19.35 10.43
N GLN A 178 14.52 18.41 10.24
CA GLN A 178 13.17 18.52 10.77
C GLN A 178 13.10 17.95 12.18
N LEU A 179 12.14 18.44 12.98
CA LEU A 179 11.87 17.89 14.30
C LEU A 179 11.37 16.44 14.17
N VAL A 180 11.88 15.55 15.01
CA VAL A 180 11.51 14.13 15.06
C VAL A 180 11.05 13.79 16.47
N ARG A 181 9.95 13.03 16.58
CA ARG A 181 9.46 12.47 17.84
C ARG A 181 9.16 10.99 17.66
N GLY A 182 9.83 10.14 18.44
CA GLY A 182 9.77 8.69 18.25
C GLY A 182 10.61 8.26 17.04
N GLY A 183 10.19 7.19 16.36
CA GLY A 183 10.86 6.68 15.15
C GLY A 183 11.24 5.20 15.23
N ALA A 184 11.64 4.73 16.41
CA ALA A 184 12.17 3.39 16.63
C ALA A 184 11.31 2.25 16.04
N VAL A 185 9.97 2.31 16.20
CA VAL A 185 9.07 1.30 15.61
C VAL A 185 9.11 1.31 14.08
N SER A 186 9.10 2.49 13.45
CA SER A 186 9.16 2.58 11.99
C SER A 186 10.54 2.21 11.44
N GLU A 187 11.60 2.46 12.20
CA GLU A 187 12.97 2.05 11.86
C GLU A 187 13.10 0.52 11.90
N ASP A 188 12.60 -0.11 12.96
CA ASP A 188 12.56 -1.57 13.09
C ASP A 188 11.75 -2.23 11.97
N LEU A 189 10.53 -1.74 11.72
CA LEU A 189 9.70 -2.25 10.63
C LEU A 189 10.36 -2.08 9.26
N PHE A 190 11.08 -0.98 9.03
CA PHE A 190 11.83 -0.78 7.79
C PHE A 190 13.00 -1.75 7.66
N ALA A 191 13.77 -1.95 8.74
CA ALA A 191 14.94 -2.82 8.75
C ALA A 191 14.59 -4.29 8.53
N ARG A 192 13.42 -4.74 9.01
CA ARG A 192 12.98 -6.14 8.93
C ARG A 192 11.94 -6.42 7.83
N GLY A 193 11.36 -5.37 7.26
CA GLY A 193 10.16 -5.48 6.43
C GLY A 193 10.44 -5.68 4.95
N LEU A 194 9.78 -6.68 4.37
CA LEU A 194 9.82 -7.00 2.95
C LEU A 194 8.39 -7.00 2.36
N CYS A 195 8.19 -6.22 1.31
CA CYS A 195 6.97 -6.21 0.51
C CYS A 195 7.08 -7.27 -0.59
N LEU A 196 6.16 -8.24 -0.57
CA LEU A 196 6.08 -9.31 -1.56
C LEU A 196 5.22 -8.92 -2.76
N PRO A 197 5.43 -9.54 -3.94
CA PRO A 197 4.55 -9.41 -5.09
C PRO A 197 3.09 -9.63 -4.67
N SER A 198 2.19 -8.71 -5.02
CA SER A 198 0.78 -8.77 -4.60
C SER A 198 -0.17 -8.38 -5.72
N GLY A 199 0.26 -8.60 -6.97
CA GLY A 199 -0.52 -8.28 -8.16
C GLY A 199 -1.75 -9.18 -8.25
N THR A 200 -2.93 -8.60 -8.46
CA THR A 200 -4.18 -9.38 -8.56
C THR A 200 -4.25 -10.37 -9.73
N ALA A 201 -3.30 -10.33 -10.67
CA ALA A 201 -3.16 -11.33 -11.72
C ALA A 201 -2.45 -12.61 -11.27
N MET A 202 -1.79 -12.59 -10.10
CA MET A 202 -1.01 -13.73 -9.61
C MET A 202 -1.89 -14.95 -9.35
N ASP A 203 -1.38 -16.13 -9.68
CA ASP A 203 -1.98 -17.42 -9.37
C ASP A 203 -1.19 -18.19 -8.30
N ASP A 204 -1.58 -19.45 -8.05
CA ASP A 204 -0.91 -20.28 -7.05
C ASP A 204 0.52 -20.66 -7.45
N ALA A 205 0.81 -20.82 -8.75
CA ALA A 205 2.15 -21.14 -9.22
C ALA A 205 3.10 -19.95 -9.04
N ASP A 206 2.61 -18.72 -9.24
CA ASP A 206 3.35 -17.51 -8.90
C ASP A 206 3.68 -17.45 -7.41
N LEU A 207 2.70 -17.77 -6.54
CA LEU A 207 2.90 -17.80 -5.09
C LEU A 207 3.91 -18.87 -4.69
N ASP A 208 3.79 -20.09 -5.21
CA ASP A 208 4.69 -21.21 -4.95
C ASP A 208 6.12 -20.82 -5.32
N ARG A 209 6.33 -20.27 -6.52
CA ARG A 209 7.65 -19.83 -6.98
C ARG A 209 8.30 -18.81 -6.05
N VAL A 210 7.55 -17.80 -5.61
CA VAL A 210 8.06 -16.80 -4.64
C VAL A 210 8.39 -17.46 -3.31
N CYS A 211 7.51 -18.32 -2.79
CA CYS A 211 7.69 -18.97 -1.49
C CYS A 211 8.88 -19.93 -1.49
N ASP A 212 9.09 -20.67 -2.58
CA ASP A 212 10.19 -21.62 -2.73
C ASP A 212 11.55 -20.91 -2.75
N ILE A 213 11.64 -19.73 -3.37
CA ILE A 213 12.85 -18.90 -3.31
C ILE A 213 13.11 -18.44 -1.87
N ILE A 214 12.09 -17.90 -1.20
CA ILE A 214 12.20 -17.44 0.20
C ILE A 214 12.65 -18.59 1.10
N ARG A 215 12.07 -19.79 0.95
CA ARG A 215 12.44 -20.98 1.73
C ARG A 215 13.90 -21.39 1.52
N ARG A 216 14.40 -21.33 0.28
CA ARG A 216 15.80 -21.64 -0.03
C ARG A 216 16.79 -20.65 0.58
N CYS A 217 16.40 -19.41 0.82
CA CYS A 217 17.25 -18.43 1.51
C CYS A 217 17.58 -18.82 2.96
N ARG A 218 16.78 -19.71 3.59
CA ARG A 218 17.06 -20.24 4.93
C ARG A 218 18.12 -21.35 4.93
N GLU A 219 18.32 -22.02 3.80
CA GLU A 219 19.34 -23.07 3.72
C GLU A 219 20.71 -22.42 3.53
N PRO A 220 21.73 -22.77 4.34
CA PRO A 220 23.05 -22.22 4.15
C PRO A 220 23.53 -22.59 2.74
N VAL A 221 24.02 -21.61 1.99
CA VAL A 221 24.79 -21.85 0.78
C VAL A 221 25.99 -22.70 1.20
N HIS A 222 25.92 -24.01 0.98
CA HIS A 222 27.12 -24.84 0.99
C HIS A 222 27.97 -24.34 -0.19
N GLU A 223 28.98 -23.52 0.11
CA GLU A 223 30.09 -23.35 -0.81
C GLU A 223 30.59 -24.75 -1.17
N PRO A 224 30.65 -25.12 -2.47
CA PRO A 224 31.27 -26.37 -2.85
C PRO A 224 32.71 -26.31 -2.37
N SER A 225 33.10 -27.28 -1.53
CA SER A 225 34.48 -27.43 -1.07
C SER A 225 35.39 -27.38 -2.29
N ALA A 226 36.26 -26.39 -2.35
CA ALA A 226 37.31 -26.34 -3.37
C ALA A 226 38.14 -27.63 -3.26
N SER A 227 37.98 -28.51 -4.24
CA SER A 227 38.84 -29.67 -4.48
C SER A 227 39.87 -29.33 -5.55
#